data_AF-A0A5S4EPI9-F1
#
_entry.id   AF-A0A5S4EPI9-F1
#
_cell.length_a   1.000
_cell.length_b   1.000
_cell.length_c   1.000
_cell.angle_alpha   90.00
_cell.angle_beta   90.00
_cell.angle_gamma   90.00
#
_symmetry.space_group_name_H-M   'P 1'
#
loop_
_entity.id
_entity.type
_entity.pdbx_description
1 polymer ?
#
loop_
_entity_poly.entity_id
_entity_poly.type
_entity_poly.pdbx_seq_one_letter_code
_entity_poly.pdbx_strand_id
1 'polypeptide(L)'
;MVYKWTQLGIREITNLYLYGQPSTPADMADASRIRAPGPGNGAAVDVNMPSFMSTGPGRFALGALSRLVQTFFRADADRDWMETNRAYSMAEIKNELSNRRELLEPDKSEDFVIQQYTLADTTDDYRVRCYVWGTGGFGLSPEATFTKDANGNLRIDNYQIRAFHDNFDFDGKGDIAAKGNAILQPRIDPSKIGRTVSLIFNPNGLPTSTYTYSNYLRDQLLHAEHVTLGHLKAVAALFGGIDSITDEFWNSGVTRTVHDGKPVFYGTVGNDVLAQSKIYALKPDVPLRTYAATVNGVVLVAGASHDVLIGG
;
A
#
# COMPACT_ATOMS: atom_id res chain seq x y z
N MET A 1 0.89 -17.71 6.80
CA MET A 1 2.08 -17.17 7.53
C MET A 1 1.84 -15.69 7.69
N VAL A 2 2.02 -15.11 8.88
CA VAL A 2 1.78 -13.68 9.11
C VAL A 2 3.11 -12.92 9.02
N TYR A 3 3.20 -12.00 8.07
CA TYR A 3 4.39 -11.20 7.80
C TYR A 3 4.43 -9.95 8.68
N LYS A 4 5.59 -9.65 9.27
CA LYS A 4 5.89 -8.28 9.74
C LYS A 4 6.08 -7.37 8.53
N TRP A 5 5.81 -6.07 8.68
CA TRP A 5 5.96 -5.13 7.55
C TRP A 5 7.40 -5.12 7.00
N THR A 6 8.41 -5.33 7.85
CA THR A 6 9.83 -5.39 7.46
C THR A 6 10.18 -6.60 6.60
N GLN A 7 9.31 -7.62 6.53
CA GLN A 7 9.48 -8.80 5.70
C GLN A 7 8.79 -8.63 4.33
N LEU A 8 8.05 -7.54 4.11
CA LEU A 8 7.41 -7.19 2.85
C LEU A 8 8.11 -5.96 2.26
N GLY A 9 9.36 -6.16 1.84
CA GLY A 9 10.14 -5.17 1.13
C GLY A 9 9.71 -5.03 -0.33
N ILE A 10 10.38 -4.11 -1.03
CA ILE A 10 10.09 -3.85 -2.45
C ILE A 10 10.31 -5.09 -3.33
N ARG A 11 11.25 -5.98 -2.97
CA ARG A 11 11.55 -7.20 -3.72
C ARG A 11 10.51 -8.28 -3.47
N GLU A 12 10.16 -8.50 -2.20
CA GLU A 12 9.19 -9.52 -1.80
C GLU A 12 7.82 -9.21 -2.38
N ILE A 13 7.34 -7.96 -2.30
CA ILE A 13 6.04 -7.61 -2.88
C ILE A 13 6.04 -7.72 -4.41
N THR A 14 7.15 -7.36 -5.06
CA THR A 14 7.26 -7.44 -6.53
C THR A 14 7.34 -8.88 -7.01
N ASN A 15 8.03 -9.76 -6.26
CA ASN A 15 8.00 -11.21 -6.52
C ASN A 15 6.59 -11.79 -6.30
N LEU A 16 5.88 -11.39 -5.25
CA LEU A 16 4.48 -11.81 -5.04
C LEU A 16 3.59 -11.36 -6.20
N TYR A 17 3.76 -10.11 -6.66
CA TYR A 17 3.06 -9.56 -7.81
C TYR A 17 3.38 -10.36 -9.08
N LEU A 18 4.64 -10.49 -9.48
CA LEU A 18 5.06 -11.15 -10.73
C LEU A 18 4.87 -12.67 -10.73
N TYR A 19 5.11 -13.31 -9.58
CA TYR A 19 5.32 -14.76 -9.50
C TYR A 19 4.44 -15.47 -8.48
N GLY A 20 3.69 -14.74 -7.64
CA GLY A 20 2.81 -15.33 -6.63
C GLY A 20 3.51 -15.88 -5.39
N GLN A 21 4.81 -15.64 -5.26
CA GLN A 21 5.64 -16.13 -4.16
C GLN A 21 6.70 -15.07 -3.80
N PRO A 22 7.22 -15.04 -2.56
CA PRO A 22 8.12 -13.97 -2.11
C PRO A 22 9.53 -14.04 -2.72
N SER A 23 9.95 -15.21 -3.23
CA SER A 23 11.27 -15.43 -3.82
C SER A 23 11.22 -15.48 -5.35
N THR A 24 12.25 -14.93 -5.99
CA THR A 24 12.40 -14.99 -7.44
C THR A 24 12.56 -16.45 -7.91
N PRO A 25 11.76 -16.93 -8.87
CA PRO A 25 11.91 -18.28 -9.42
C PRO A 25 13.28 -18.49 -10.08
N ALA A 26 13.81 -19.70 -10.01
CA ALA A 26 15.03 -20.06 -10.72
C ALA A 26 14.77 -20.26 -12.22
N ASP A 27 13.65 -20.90 -12.56
CA ASP A 27 13.24 -21.10 -13.95
C ASP A 27 12.29 -19.98 -14.41
N MET A 28 12.82 -19.11 -15.26
CA MET A 28 12.08 -18.03 -15.90
C MET A 28 11.33 -18.49 -17.16
N ALA A 29 11.54 -19.69 -17.68
CA ALA A 29 10.83 -20.18 -18.86
C ALA A 29 9.55 -20.96 -18.53
N ASP A 30 9.21 -21.08 -17.25
CA ASP A 30 8.06 -21.83 -16.76
C ASP A 30 6.74 -21.16 -17.19
N ALA A 31 5.91 -21.89 -17.95
CA ALA A 31 4.60 -21.41 -18.41
C ALA A 31 3.61 -21.14 -17.25
N SER A 32 3.84 -21.70 -16.05
CA SER A 32 3.01 -21.44 -14.87
C SER A 32 3.01 -19.97 -14.41
N ARG A 33 3.96 -19.16 -14.91
CA ARG A 33 4.00 -17.71 -14.68
C ARG A 33 2.85 -16.98 -15.37
N ILE A 34 2.29 -17.56 -16.44
CA ILE A 34 1.14 -17.03 -17.17
C ILE A 34 -0.13 -17.38 -16.40
N ARG A 35 -0.63 -16.41 -15.63
CA ARG A 35 -1.82 -16.57 -14.78
C ARG A 35 -3.02 -15.83 -15.37
N ALA A 36 -4.26 -16.20 -15.06
CA ALA A 36 -5.39 -15.37 -15.48
C ALA A 36 -5.39 -14.04 -14.68
N PRO A 37 -5.79 -12.90 -15.27
CA PRO A 37 -6.06 -11.69 -14.48
C PRO A 37 -7.34 -11.87 -13.65
N GLY A 38 -7.56 -10.99 -12.68
CA GLY A 38 -8.80 -10.92 -11.91
C GLY A 38 -8.71 -11.42 -10.47
N PRO A 39 -9.78 -11.23 -9.68
CA PRO A 39 -9.80 -11.56 -8.24
C PRO A 39 -9.50 -13.04 -7.99
N GLY A 40 -8.69 -13.31 -6.95
CA GLY A 40 -8.33 -14.67 -6.54
C GLY A 40 -7.19 -15.32 -7.34
N ASN A 41 -6.72 -14.71 -8.43
CA ASN A 41 -5.57 -15.20 -9.21
C ASN A 41 -4.22 -14.61 -8.77
N GLY A 42 -4.25 -13.71 -7.79
CA GLY A 42 -3.07 -13.11 -7.16
C GLY A 42 -2.73 -13.73 -5.81
N ALA A 43 -1.59 -13.35 -5.25
CA ALA A 43 -1.20 -13.78 -3.92
C ALA A 43 -2.00 -13.05 -2.84
N ALA A 44 -2.27 -13.71 -1.71
CA ALA A 44 -2.77 -13.07 -0.51
C ALA A 44 -1.73 -13.24 0.61
N VAL A 45 -1.42 -12.14 1.30
CA VAL A 45 -0.48 -12.13 2.41
C VAL A 45 -1.13 -11.57 3.67
N ASP A 46 -1.00 -12.31 4.77
CA ASP A 46 -1.40 -11.83 6.09
C ASP A 46 -0.33 -10.88 6.63
N VAL A 47 -0.72 -9.65 6.98
CA VAL A 47 0.18 -8.63 7.54
C VAL A 47 -0.07 -8.51 9.04
N ASN A 48 0.98 -8.55 9.85
CA ASN A 48 0.92 -8.30 11.27
C ASN A 48 0.60 -6.81 11.52
N MET A 49 -0.66 -6.50 11.82
CA MET A 49 -1.11 -5.12 12.04
C MET A 49 -0.35 -4.45 13.20
N PRO A 50 -0.03 -5.11 14.34
CA PRO A 50 0.77 -4.49 15.39
C PRO A 50 2.11 -3.95 14.89
N SER A 51 2.87 -4.77 14.17
CA SER A 51 4.15 -4.36 13.58
C SER A 51 3.97 -3.22 12.58
N PHE A 52 2.94 -3.31 11.73
CA PHE A 52 2.63 -2.29 10.74
C PHE A 52 2.26 -0.93 11.37
N MET A 53 1.45 -0.93 12.44
CA MET A 53 0.99 0.28 13.12
C MET A 53 2.05 0.87 14.06
N SER A 54 2.92 0.06 14.67
CA SER A 54 3.85 0.55 15.70
C SER A 54 5.10 1.21 15.10
N THR A 55 5.78 0.51 14.20
CA THR A 55 7.06 0.97 13.61
C THR A 55 7.01 0.99 12.09
N GLY A 56 5.96 0.43 11.51
CA GLY A 56 5.77 0.34 10.07
C GLY A 56 5.03 1.54 9.48
N PRO A 57 4.58 1.39 8.23
CA PRO A 57 3.90 2.45 7.48
C PRO A 57 2.60 2.96 8.12
N GLY A 58 1.96 2.17 9.00
CA GLY A 58 0.76 2.55 9.74
C GLY A 58 1.02 3.54 10.88
N ARG A 59 2.28 3.79 11.27
CA ARG A 59 2.61 4.72 12.37
C ARG A 59 2.16 6.17 12.13
N PHE A 60 1.92 6.53 10.87
CA PHE A 60 1.41 7.84 10.48
C PHE A 60 -0.11 7.98 10.62
N ALA A 61 -0.83 6.89 10.88
CA ALA A 61 -2.27 6.91 11.08
C ALA A 61 -2.59 7.35 12.51
N LEU A 62 -2.77 8.66 12.67
CA LEU A 62 -2.99 9.32 13.96
C LEU A 62 -4.46 9.57 14.22
N GLY A 63 -4.89 9.53 15.49
CA GLY A 63 -6.29 9.71 15.87
C GLY A 63 -6.84 11.06 15.45
N ALA A 64 -5.99 12.09 15.47
CA ALA A 64 -6.34 13.44 15.03
C ALA A 64 -6.72 13.54 13.54
N LEU A 65 -6.45 12.52 12.72
CA LEU A 65 -6.89 12.48 11.32
C LEU A 65 -8.35 12.04 11.17
N SER A 66 -8.91 11.38 12.19
CA SER A 66 -10.31 10.99 12.21
C SER A 66 -11.20 12.20 12.47
N ARG A 67 -12.18 12.43 11.61
CA ARG A 67 -13.10 13.57 11.75
C ARG A 67 -13.96 13.44 13.00
N LEU A 68 -14.36 12.22 13.34
CA LEU A 68 -15.06 11.92 14.58
C LEU A 68 -14.25 12.34 15.82
N VAL A 69 -12.95 11.98 15.86
CA VAL A 69 -12.05 12.33 16.97
C VAL A 69 -11.84 13.85 17.05
N GLN A 70 -11.65 14.52 15.90
CA GLN A 70 -11.55 15.98 15.85
C GLN A 70 -12.80 16.65 16.44
N THR A 71 -14.00 16.23 16.03
CA THR A 71 -15.25 16.78 16.54
C THR A 71 -15.42 16.48 18.02
N PHE A 72 -15.11 15.26 18.46
CA PHE A 72 -15.19 14.88 19.88
C PHE A 72 -14.30 15.74 20.77
N PHE A 73 -13.11 16.15 20.31
CA PHE A 73 -12.16 16.96 21.07
C PHE A 73 -12.17 18.46 20.75
N ARG A 74 -12.99 18.92 19.79
CA ARG A 74 -13.08 20.35 19.42
C ARG A 74 -13.45 21.19 20.64
N ALA A 75 -13.11 22.47 20.75
CA ALA A 75 -13.43 23.22 21.97
C ALA A 75 -14.91 23.64 22.07
N ASP A 76 -15.56 23.85 20.94
CA ASP A 76 -16.87 24.48 20.80
C ASP A 76 -18.04 23.50 20.55
N ALA A 77 -17.78 22.20 20.37
CA ALA A 77 -18.84 21.23 20.14
C ALA A 77 -19.72 21.02 21.39
N ASP A 78 -21.04 20.93 21.23
CA ASP A 78 -21.97 20.67 22.33
C ASP A 78 -21.80 19.25 22.91
N ARG A 79 -21.50 19.19 24.21
CA ARG A 79 -21.28 17.97 25.01
C ARG A 79 -22.05 17.96 26.33
N ASP A 80 -23.01 18.86 26.51
CA ASP A 80 -23.79 18.95 27.76
C ASP A 80 -24.69 17.73 27.95
N TRP A 81 -25.07 17.10 26.84
CA TRP A 81 -25.84 15.86 26.79
C TRP A 81 -25.09 14.62 27.29
N MET A 82 -23.76 14.67 27.36
CA MET A 82 -22.99 13.54 27.87
C MET A 82 -23.12 13.47 29.39
N GLU A 83 -23.60 12.33 29.87
CA GLU A 83 -23.62 11.96 31.28
C GLU A 83 -22.20 11.74 31.79
N THR A 84 -21.92 12.24 32.99
CA THR A 84 -20.62 12.08 33.65
C THR A 84 -20.29 10.61 33.88
N ASN A 85 -19.09 10.19 33.49
CA ASN A 85 -18.54 8.84 33.61
C ASN A 85 -19.32 7.73 32.88
N ARG A 86 -20.30 8.08 32.03
CA ARG A 86 -20.94 7.11 31.13
C ARG A 86 -20.03 6.86 29.93
N ALA A 87 -19.79 5.59 29.63
CA ALA A 87 -19.13 5.16 28.40
C ALA A 87 -20.15 5.09 27.27
N TYR A 88 -19.98 5.92 26.25
CA TYR A 88 -20.79 5.91 25.04
C TYR A 88 -20.09 5.09 23.95
N SER A 89 -20.82 4.22 23.28
CA SER A 89 -20.36 3.50 22.10
C SER A 89 -20.12 4.44 20.90
N MET A 90 -19.37 3.95 19.91
CA MET A 90 -19.19 4.63 18.62
C MET A 90 -20.52 5.04 17.98
N ALA A 91 -21.51 4.14 18.01
CA ALA A 91 -22.81 4.38 17.39
C ALA A 91 -23.59 5.49 18.10
N GLU A 92 -23.59 5.51 19.44
CA GLU A 92 -24.26 6.55 20.23
C GLU A 92 -23.64 7.92 19.98
N ILE A 93 -22.31 8.03 20.02
CA ILE A 93 -21.60 9.30 19.79
C ILE A 93 -21.83 9.82 18.38
N LYS A 94 -21.72 8.96 17.36
CA LYS A 94 -22.00 9.35 15.97
C LYS A 94 -23.45 9.85 15.82
N ASN A 95 -24.42 9.17 16.43
CA ASN A 95 -25.83 9.56 16.37
C ASN A 95 -26.06 10.92 17.05
N GLU A 96 -25.56 11.10 18.27
CA GLU A 96 -25.73 12.34 19.04
C GLU A 96 -25.06 13.54 18.37
N LEU A 97 -23.81 13.39 17.92
CA LEU A 97 -23.12 14.46 17.19
C LEU A 97 -23.79 14.80 15.85
N SER A 98 -24.37 13.80 15.17
CA SER A 98 -25.13 14.03 13.94
C SER A 98 -26.43 14.80 14.19
N ASN A 99 -27.19 14.41 15.22
CA ASN A 99 -28.45 15.07 15.59
C ASN A 99 -28.24 16.54 15.97
N ARG A 100 -27.06 16.85 16.51
CA ARG A 100 -26.63 18.20 16.88
C ARG A 100 -25.96 18.97 15.74
N ARG A 101 -25.83 18.37 14.56
CA ARG A 101 -25.14 18.93 13.38
C ARG A 101 -23.66 19.26 13.61
N GLU A 102 -23.04 18.60 14.58
CA GLU A 102 -21.61 18.69 14.88
C GLU A 102 -20.75 17.85 13.94
N LEU A 103 -21.40 16.85 13.33
CA LEU A 103 -20.84 15.91 12.38
C LEU A 103 -21.76 15.90 11.14
N LEU A 104 -21.31 16.51 10.05
CA LEU A 104 -22.08 16.61 8.79
C LEU A 104 -21.84 15.37 7.92
N GLU A 105 -22.79 15.02 7.05
CA GLU A 105 -22.51 14.09 5.95
C GLU A 105 -21.71 14.82 4.86
N PRO A 106 -20.68 14.21 4.24
CA PRO A 106 -20.20 12.82 4.41
C PRO A 106 -19.15 12.65 5.53
N ASP A 107 -18.89 13.71 6.30
CA ASP A 107 -17.82 13.86 7.30
C ASP A 107 -18.02 13.05 8.60
N LYS A 108 -18.92 12.05 8.62
CA LYS A 108 -19.20 11.22 9.81
C LYS A 108 -18.15 10.16 10.12
N SER A 109 -17.02 10.25 9.44
CA SER A 109 -16.10 9.14 9.31
C SER A 109 -15.09 9.12 10.47
N GLU A 110 -15.18 8.05 11.24
CA GLU A 110 -14.11 7.49 12.06
C GLU A 110 -12.93 7.06 11.19
N ASP A 111 -13.18 6.83 9.90
CA ASP A 111 -12.21 6.42 8.90
C ASP A 111 -11.54 7.59 8.20
N PHE A 112 -10.31 7.38 7.77
CA PHE A 112 -9.50 8.34 7.04
C PHE A 112 -8.49 7.63 6.14
N VAL A 113 -7.91 8.38 5.21
CA VAL A 113 -6.91 7.89 4.26
C VAL A 113 -5.61 8.63 4.48
N ILE A 114 -4.50 7.93 4.38
CA ILE A 114 -3.16 8.53 4.34
C ILE A 114 -2.49 8.21 3.01
N GLN A 115 -1.69 9.16 2.53
CA GLN A 115 -0.85 8.99 1.35
C GLN A 115 0.61 8.97 1.80
N GLN A 116 1.28 7.83 1.70
CA GLN A 116 2.62 7.64 2.25
C GLN A 116 3.64 8.62 1.67
N TYR A 117 3.46 9.05 0.41
CA TYR A 117 4.35 9.99 -0.27
C TYR A 117 4.30 11.41 0.32
N THR A 118 3.23 11.80 1.02
CA THR A 118 3.10 13.12 1.66
C THR A 118 3.65 13.15 3.08
N LEU A 119 4.09 12.01 3.62
CA LEU A 119 4.42 11.86 5.04
C LEU A 119 5.83 11.29 5.20
N ALA A 120 6.63 11.87 6.09
CA ALA A 120 7.91 11.30 6.50
C ALA A 120 8.24 11.62 7.95
N ASP A 121 9.16 10.86 8.52
CA ASP A 121 9.77 11.09 9.82
C ASP A 121 11.29 10.86 9.68
N THR A 122 11.99 10.70 10.80
CA THR A 122 13.43 10.41 10.81
C THR A 122 13.76 8.96 10.43
N THR A 123 12.76 8.09 10.26
CA THR A 123 12.95 6.68 9.88
C THR A 123 13.26 6.57 8.39
N ASP A 124 14.31 5.83 8.05
CA ASP A 124 14.73 5.62 6.65
C ASP A 124 13.97 4.47 5.99
N ASP A 125 12.67 4.65 5.77
CA ASP A 125 11.80 3.67 5.11
C ASP A 125 10.92 4.27 4.00
N TYR A 126 11.07 5.57 3.72
CA TYR A 126 10.21 6.35 2.83
C TYR A 126 10.02 5.67 1.47
N ARG A 127 11.10 5.16 0.86
CA ARG A 127 11.07 4.48 -0.44
C ARG A 127 10.21 3.21 -0.41
N VAL A 128 10.37 2.37 0.60
CA VAL A 128 9.58 1.14 0.76
C VAL A 128 8.13 1.50 1.04
N ARG A 129 7.87 2.49 1.91
CA ARG A 129 6.52 2.99 2.21
C ARG A 129 5.77 3.44 0.96
N CYS A 130 6.39 4.29 0.16
CA CYS A 130 5.78 4.82 -1.05
C CYS A 130 5.52 3.74 -2.10
N TYR A 131 6.45 2.79 -2.27
CA TYR A 131 6.32 1.75 -3.28
C TYR A 131 5.30 0.67 -2.88
N VAL A 132 5.43 0.10 -1.68
CA VAL A 132 4.64 -1.07 -1.26
C VAL A 132 3.26 -0.66 -0.76
N TRP A 133 3.16 0.45 -0.02
CA TRP A 133 1.99 0.79 0.79
C TRP A 133 1.27 2.06 0.32
N GLY A 134 1.85 2.81 -0.64
CA GLY A 134 1.22 3.89 -1.40
C GLY A 134 0.20 4.75 -0.65
N THR A 135 -1.07 4.36 -0.75
CA THR A 135 -2.21 4.99 -0.07
C THR A 135 -2.95 3.92 0.73
N GLY A 136 -3.26 4.19 2.00
CA GLY A 136 -3.95 3.23 2.86
C GLY A 136 -5.14 3.84 3.59
N GLY A 137 -6.18 3.04 3.79
CA GLY A 137 -7.35 3.36 4.61
C GLY A 137 -7.19 2.90 6.05
N PHE A 138 -7.69 3.72 6.99
CA PHE A 138 -7.60 3.50 8.42
C PHE A 138 -8.89 3.89 9.10
N GLY A 139 -9.17 3.34 10.28
CA GLY A 139 -10.33 3.71 11.08
C GLY A 139 -10.14 3.43 12.56
N LEU A 140 -10.94 4.12 13.38
CA LEU A 140 -11.00 3.85 14.81
C LEU A 140 -11.69 2.49 15.05
N SER A 141 -11.18 1.72 16.02
CA SER A 141 -11.79 0.44 16.41
C SER A 141 -13.27 0.64 16.81
N PRO A 142 -14.20 -0.25 16.37
CA PRO A 142 -15.60 -0.16 16.76
C PRO A 142 -15.82 -0.35 18.26
N GLU A 143 -14.85 -0.93 18.97
CA GLU A 143 -14.87 -1.14 20.43
C GLU A 143 -14.51 0.13 21.23
N ALA A 144 -14.11 1.21 20.56
CA ALA A 144 -13.78 2.46 21.22
C ALA A 144 -15.02 3.05 21.92
N THR A 145 -14.83 3.51 23.15
CA THR A 145 -15.88 4.14 23.94
C THR A 145 -15.49 5.53 24.36
N PHE A 146 -16.44 6.46 24.36
CA PHE A 146 -16.21 7.88 24.61
C PHE A 146 -16.79 8.26 25.97
N THR A 147 -16.02 8.97 26.78
CA THR A 147 -16.42 9.32 28.15
C THR A 147 -16.09 10.78 28.45
N LYS A 148 -16.98 11.45 29.19
CA LYS A 148 -16.72 12.73 29.86
C LYS A 148 -16.60 12.48 31.36
N ASP A 149 -15.48 12.83 31.97
CA ASP A 149 -15.27 12.65 33.41
C ASP A 149 -15.97 13.74 34.25
N ALA A 150 -15.88 13.63 35.58
CA ALA A 150 -16.52 14.58 36.50
C ALA A 150 -15.95 16.01 36.45
N ASN A 151 -14.74 16.17 35.92
CA ASN A 151 -14.11 17.47 35.70
C ASN A 151 -14.40 18.02 34.29
N GLY A 152 -15.21 17.32 33.49
CA GLY A 152 -15.51 17.65 32.10
C GLY A 152 -14.44 17.22 31.10
N ASN A 153 -13.39 16.49 31.52
CA ASN A 153 -12.37 16.02 30.60
C ASN A 153 -12.90 14.89 29.73
N LEU A 154 -12.52 14.92 28.46
CA LEU A 154 -12.91 13.95 27.47
C LEU A 154 -11.82 12.90 27.29
N ARG A 155 -12.24 11.64 27.12
CA ARG A 155 -11.34 10.54 26.75
C ARG A 155 -12.06 9.52 25.88
N ILE A 156 -11.27 8.80 25.10
CA ILE A 156 -11.66 7.62 24.33
C ILE A 156 -10.93 6.43 24.95
N ASP A 157 -11.68 5.50 25.52
CA ASP A 157 -11.17 4.24 26.05
C ASP A 157 -11.27 3.15 24.99
N ASN A 158 -10.52 2.05 25.15
CA ASN A 158 -10.32 1.02 24.12
C ASN A 158 -9.85 1.59 22.77
N TYR A 159 -9.12 2.71 22.83
CA TYR A 159 -8.65 3.41 21.64
C TYR A 159 -7.65 2.56 20.87
N GLN A 160 -7.89 2.45 19.57
CA GLN A 160 -7.05 1.73 18.63
C GLN A 160 -7.37 2.20 17.20
N ILE A 161 -6.35 2.53 16.42
CA ILE A 161 -6.48 2.74 14.97
C ILE A 161 -6.14 1.44 14.27
N ARG A 162 -6.97 1.04 13.30
CA ARG A 162 -6.80 -0.17 12.50
C ARG A 162 -6.60 0.21 11.04
N ALA A 163 -5.69 -0.50 10.38
CA ALA A 163 -5.57 -0.44 8.92
C ALA A 163 -6.67 -1.28 8.27
N PHE A 164 -7.19 -0.82 7.14
CA PHE A 164 -8.08 -1.61 6.30
C PHE A 164 -7.29 -2.57 5.44
N HIS A 165 -7.93 -3.67 5.03
CA HIS A 165 -7.37 -4.54 4.01
C HIS A 165 -7.09 -3.75 2.74
N ASP A 166 -5.96 -4.05 2.11
CA ASP A 166 -5.40 -3.26 1.03
C ASP A 166 -4.84 -4.18 -0.06
N ASN A 167 -4.21 -3.61 -1.09
CA ASN A 167 -3.57 -4.39 -2.13
C ASN A 167 -2.29 -3.72 -2.70
N PHE A 168 -1.59 -4.47 -3.54
CA PHE A 168 -0.53 -3.96 -4.41
C PHE A 168 -0.79 -4.42 -5.84
N ASP A 169 -1.02 -3.49 -6.77
CA ASP A 169 -1.41 -3.79 -8.16
C ASP A 169 -0.91 -2.78 -9.20
N PHE A 170 -0.07 -1.81 -8.82
CA PHE A 170 0.30 -0.65 -9.64
C PHE A 170 -0.90 0.21 -10.11
N ASP A 171 -2.08 0.07 -9.51
CA ASP A 171 -3.23 0.95 -9.73
C ASP A 171 -3.42 1.87 -8.52
N GLY A 172 -2.87 3.08 -8.64
CA GLY A 172 -2.85 4.05 -7.55
C GLY A 172 -3.89 5.16 -7.74
N LYS A 173 -4.66 5.46 -6.69
CA LYS A 173 -5.51 6.67 -6.67
C LYS A 173 -4.64 7.90 -6.35
N GLY A 174 -4.52 8.82 -7.30
CA GLY A 174 -3.81 10.10 -7.15
C GLY A 174 -2.80 10.37 -8.26
N ASP A 175 -2.68 11.62 -8.68
CA ASP A 175 -1.96 12.02 -9.91
C ASP A 175 -0.47 11.64 -9.93
N ILE A 176 0.21 11.69 -8.77
CA ILE A 176 1.64 11.36 -8.67
C ILE A 176 1.86 9.85 -8.72
N ALA A 177 1.09 9.09 -7.95
CA ALA A 177 1.17 7.62 -7.94
C ALA A 177 0.81 7.03 -9.32
N ALA A 178 -0.25 7.54 -9.96
CA ALA A 178 -0.66 7.10 -11.29
C ALA A 178 0.44 7.34 -12.34
N LYS A 179 1.10 8.52 -12.33
CA LYS A 179 2.22 8.82 -13.22
C LYS A 179 3.43 7.92 -12.96
N GLY A 180 3.77 7.69 -11.69
CA GLY A 180 4.86 6.80 -11.31
C GLY A 180 4.62 5.36 -11.78
N ASN A 181 3.41 4.84 -11.54
CA ASN A 181 3.04 3.47 -11.92
C ASN A 181 2.99 3.29 -13.44
N ALA A 182 2.55 4.29 -14.20
CA ALA A 182 2.56 4.27 -15.67
C ALA A 182 3.98 4.15 -16.27
N ILE A 183 5.02 4.51 -15.50
CA ILE A 183 6.43 4.34 -15.89
C ILE A 183 6.99 3.03 -15.32
N LEU A 184 6.77 2.76 -14.03
CA LEU A 184 7.34 1.60 -13.34
C LEU A 184 6.76 0.27 -13.85
N GLN A 185 5.45 0.16 -14.02
CA GLN A 185 4.81 -1.12 -14.37
C GLN A 185 5.31 -1.67 -15.71
N PRO A 186 5.41 -0.90 -16.81
CA PRO A 186 5.97 -1.42 -18.07
C PRO A 186 7.45 -1.83 -18.00
N ARG A 187 8.22 -1.26 -17.05
CA ARG A 187 9.63 -1.61 -16.84
C ARG A 187 9.80 -2.86 -15.98
N ILE A 188 8.89 -3.07 -15.03
CA ILE A 188 8.90 -4.21 -14.09
C ILE A 188 8.20 -5.44 -14.68
N ASP A 189 7.10 -5.22 -15.39
CA ASP A 189 6.20 -6.26 -15.90
C ASP A 189 5.89 -6.06 -17.40
N PRO A 190 6.90 -6.12 -18.28
CA PRO A 190 6.72 -5.89 -19.71
C PRO A 190 5.80 -6.92 -20.38
N SER A 191 5.70 -8.13 -19.81
CA SER A 191 4.83 -9.21 -20.31
C SER A 191 3.45 -9.25 -19.63
N LYS A 192 3.19 -8.38 -18.66
CA LYS A 192 1.90 -8.27 -17.94
C LYS A 192 1.47 -9.56 -17.21
N ILE A 193 2.43 -10.29 -16.65
CA ILE A 193 2.20 -11.52 -15.88
C ILE A 193 1.85 -11.25 -14.41
N GLY A 194 2.04 -10.01 -13.95
CA GLY A 194 1.83 -9.62 -12.57
C GLY A 194 0.37 -9.58 -12.15
N ARG A 195 0.07 -10.01 -10.93
CA ARG A 195 -1.28 -10.09 -10.38
C ARG A 195 -1.35 -9.32 -9.07
N THR A 196 -2.48 -8.68 -8.81
CA THR A 196 -2.77 -7.96 -7.57
C THR A 196 -2.42 -8.81 -6.35
N VAL A 197 -1.66 -8.24 -5.41
CA VAL A 197 -1.37 -8.90 -4.13
C VAL A 197 -2.33 -8.36 -3.08
N SER A 198 -3.15 -9.21 -2.46
CA SER A 198 -4.03 -8.82 -1.35
C SER A 198 -3.25 -8.73 -0.04
N LEU A 199 -3.37 -7.61 0.66
CA LEU A 199 -2.75 -7.33 1.95
C LEU A 199 -3.79 -7.42 3.06
N ILE A 200 -3.79 -8.54 3.79
CA ILE A 200 -4.79 -8.84 4.82
C ILE A 200 -4.23 -8.51 6.20
N PHE A 201 -4.52 -7.32 6.71
CA PHE A 201 -4.07 -6.92 8.05
C PHE A 201 -4.77 -7.70 9.17
N ASN A 202 -3.97 -8.40 9.96
CA ASN A 202 -4.41 -9.18 11.11
C ASN A 202 -4.25 -8.35 12.40
N PRO A 203 -5.35 -8.00 13.12
CA PRO A 203 -5.31 -7.14 14.31
C PRO A 203 -4.84 -7.85 15.58
N ASN A 204 -4.59 -9.16 15.54
CA ASN A 204 -4.21 -9.94 16.74
C ASN A 204 -2.97 -9.35 17.41
N GLY A 205 -3.09 -9.02 18.70
CA GLY A 205 -2.02 -8.44 19.50
C GLY A 205 -1.84 -6.93 19.35
N LEU A 206 -2.74 -6.23 18.66
CA LEU A 206 -2.71 -4.77 18.58
C LEU A 206 -3.18 -4.21 19.93
N PRO A 207 -2.37 -3.37 20.62
CA PRO A 207 -2.73 -2.87 21.93
C PRO A 207 -3.89 -1.87 21.85
N THR A 208 -4.61 -1.75 22.96
CA THR A 208 -5.57 -0.67 23.21
C THR A 208 -4.99 0.31 24.22
N SER A 209 -5.43 1.55 24.18
CA SER A 209 -5.05 2.58 25.15
C SER A 209 -6.23 3.49 25.51
N THR A 210 -6.00 4.40 26.45
CA THR A 210 -6.85 5.57 26.65
C THR A 210 -6.27 6.75 25.88
N TYR A 211 -7.11 7.42 25.10
CA TYR A 211 -6.76 8.57 24.29
C TYR A 211 -7.47 9.81 24.80
N THR A 212 -6.71 10.83 25.16
CA THR A 212 -7.18 12.04 25.82
C THR A 212 -7.00 13.26 24.91
N TYR A 213 -7.51 14.41 25.36
CA TYR A 213 -7.28 15.68 24.67
C TYR A 213 -5.79 16.01 24.49
N SER A 214 -4.94 15.67 25.47
CA SER A 214 -3.49 15.85 25.34
C SER A 214 -2.89 14.97 24.23
N ASN A 215 -3.39 13.74 24.05
CA ASN A 215 -2.97 12.89 22.95
C ASN A 215 -3.41 13.47 21.60
N TYR A 216 -4.63 13.99 21.51
CA TYR A 216 -5.14 14.69 20.33
C TYR A 216 -4.25 15.86 19.90
N LEU A 217 -3.91 16.76 20.82
CA LEU A 217 -3.02 17.90 20.52
C LEU A 217 -1.63 17.45 20.06
N ARG A 218 -1.07 16.40 20.69
CA ARG A 218 0.21 15.84 20.29
C ARG A 218 0.16 15.23 18.88
N ASP A 219 -0.91 14.50 18.55
CA ASP A 219 -1.10 13.92 17.23
C ASP A 219 -1.21 15.01 16.15
N GLN A 220 -1.88 16.14 16.44
CA GLN A 220 -1.94 17.27 15.51
C GLN A 220 -0.55 17.85 15.21
N LEU A 221 0.27 18.06 16.25
CA LEU A 221 1.64 18.55 16.09
C LEU A 221 2.51 17.55 15.31
N LEU A 222 2.41 16.27 15.67
CA LEU A 222 3.16 15.19 15.03
C LEU A 222 2.78 15.04 13.55
N HIS A 223 1.50 15.17 13.20
CA HIS A 223 1.06 15.16 11.80
C HIS A 223 1.64 16.33 11.01
N ALA A 224 1.63 17.54 11.56
CA ALA A 224 2.21 18.71 10.91
C ALA A 224 3.72 18.54 10.67
N GLU A 225 4.45 17.94 11.61
CA GLU A 225 5.86 17.56 11.43
C GLU A 225 6.00 16.54 10.30
N HIS A 226 5.18 15.49 10.29
CA HIS A 226 5.24 14.44 9.28
C HIS A 226 5.00 14.96 7.86
N VAL A 227 4.03 15.86 7.69
CA VAL A 227 3.74 16.52 6.41
C VAL A 227 4.92 17.40 5.99
N THR A 228 5.47 18.18 6.92
CA THR A 228 6.62 19.05 6.64
C THR A 228 7.83 18.25 6.13
N LEU A 229 8.19 17.18 6.83
CA LEU A 229 9.27 16.28 6.43
C LEU A 229 8.94 15.52 5.14
N GLY A 230 7.69 15.12 4.97
CA GLY A 230 7.19 14.44 3.78
C GLY A 230 7.39 15.26 2.52
N HIS A 231 7.07 16.57 2.56
CA HIS A 231 7.33 17.49 1.45
C HIS A 231 8.82 17.57 1.09
N LEU A 232 9.71 17.66 2.07
CA LEU A 232 11.16 17.68 1.84
C LEU A 232 11.65 16.39 1.17
N LYS A 233 11.16 15.23 1.62
CA LYS A 233 11.51 13.92 1.04
C LYS A 233 10.94 13.73 -0.36
N ALA A 234 9.69 14.16 -0.60
CA ALA A 234 9.06 14.08 -1.92
C ALA A 234 9.84 14.90 -2.96
N VAL A 235 10.25 16.13 -2.61
CA VAL A 235 11.10 16.97 -3.47
C VAL A 235 12.42 16.27 -3.79
N ALA A 236 13.07 15.64 -2.80
CA ALA A 236 14.29 14.88 -3.05
C ALA A 236 14.08 13.64 -3.94
N ALA A 237 12.94 12.95 -3.78
CA ALA A 237 12.63 11.72 -4.50
C ALA A 237 12.27 11.92 -5.99
N LEU A 238 11.74 13.10 -6.35
CA LEU A 238 11.40 13.49 -7.72
C LEU A 238 12.60 13.47 -8.70
N PHE A 239 13.84 13.45 -8.21
CA PHE A 239 15.05 13.57 -9.02
C PHE A 239 15.87 12.28 -9.20
N GLY A 240 15.38 11.08 -8.82
CA GLY A 240 16.16 9.84 -9.05
C GLY A 240 15.58 8.50 -8.60
N GLY A 241 14.35 8.45 -8.09
CA GLY A 241 13.81 7.22 -7.48
C GLY A 241 13.42 6.10 -8.45
N ILE A 242 12.94 6.42 -9.65
CA ILE A 242 12.36 5.42 -10.57
C ILE A 242 13.44 4.58 -11.26
N ASP A 243 14.49 5.23 -11.78
CA ASP A 243 15.59 4.52 -12.44
C ASP A 243 16.35 3.65 -11.42
N SER A 244 16.62 4.17 -10.23
CA SER A 244 17.26 3.39 -9.15
C SER A 244 16.44 2.19 -8.69
N ILE A 245 15.10 2.29 -8.62
CA ILE A 245 14.22 1.15 -8.33
C ILE A 245 14.30 0.10 -9.44
N THR A 246 14.22 0.54 -10.70
CA THR A 246 14.23 -0.34 -11.85
C THR A 246 15.56 -1.11 -11.94
N ASP A 247 16.67 -0.41 -11.77
CA ASP A 247 18.02 -0.99 -11.78
C ASP A 247 18.22 -1.95 -10.60
N GLU A 248 17.72 -1.61 -9.40
CA GLU A 248 17.80 -2.52 -8.26
C GLU A 248 17.05 -3.83 -8.54
N PHE A 249 15.84 -3.76 -9.11
CA PHE A 249 15.07 -4.96 -9.42
C PHE A 249 15.74 -5.81 -10.50
N TRP A 250 16.33 -5.19 -11.51
CA TRP A 250 17.07 -5.91 -12.53
C TRP A 250 18.32 -6.59 -11.95
N ASN A 251 19.13 -5.85 -11.18
CA ASN A 251 20.38 -6.35 -10.60
C ASN A 251 20.14 -7.42 -9.53
N SER A 252 19.06 -7.33 -8.77
CA SER A 252 18.67 -8.34 -7.79
C SER A 252 18.01 -9.58 -8.41
N GLY A 253 17.66 -9.54 -9.70
CA GLY A 253 17.05 -10.64 -10.43
C GLY A 253 15.52 -10.65 -10.45
N VAL A 254 14.86 -9.81 -9.63
CA VAL A 254 13.40 -9.79 -9.48
C VAL A 254 12.68 -9.55 -10.81
N THR A 255 13.19 -8.66 -11.65
CA THR A 255 12.62 -8.36 -12.98
C THR A 255 13.48 -8.89 -14.12
N ARG A 256 14.56 -9.61 -13.80
CA ARG A 256 15.50 -10.15 -14.80
C ARG A 256 14.97 -11.47 -15.34
N THR A 257 13.95 -11.38 -16.20
CA THR A 257 13.35 -12.54 -16.87
C THR A 257 14.29 -13.05 -17.97
N VAL A 258 15.27 -13.87 -17.58
CA VAL A 258 16.31 -14.43 -18.46
C VAL A 258 16.42 -15.93 -18.20
N HIS A 259 16.48 -16.72 -19.27
CA HIS A 259 16.69 -18.17 -19.24
C HIS A 259 17.79 -18.51 -20.26
N ASP A 260 18.81 -19.26 -19.84
CA ASP A 260 19.99 -19.60 -20.66
C ASP A 260 20.65 -18.38 -21.35
N GLY A 261 20.70 -17.24 -20.67
CA GLY A 261 21.28 -16.00 -21.20
C GLY A 261 20.43 -15.31 -22.28
N LYS A 262 19.19 -15.78 -22.51
CA LYS A 262 18.23 -15.17 -23.43
C LYS A 262 17.09 -14.49 -22.67
N PRO A 263 16.59 -13.34 -23.13
CA PRO A 263 15.43 -12.70 -22.54
C PRO A 263 14.19 -13.59 -22.70
N VAL A 264 13.40 -13.71 -21.65
CA VAL A 264 12.12 -14.39 -21.67
C VAL A 264 11.00 -13.37 -21.87
N PHE A 265 10.09 -13.67 -22.79
CA PHE A 265 8.86 -12.91 -23.01
C PHE A 265 7.65 -13.84 -22.96
N TYR A 266 6.73 -13.54 -22.04
CA TYR A 266 5.55 -14.36 -21.80
C TYR A 266 4.37 -13.86 -22.63
N GLY A 267 3.53 -14.81 -23.06
CA GLY A 267 2.19 -14.53 -23.55
C GLY A 267 1.17 -14.37 -22.42
N THR A 268 -0.07 -14.59 -22.79
CA THR A 268 -1.26 -14.48 -21.95
C THR A 268 -1.95 -15.84 -21.83
N VAL A 269 -3.04 -15.89 -21.08
CA VAL A 269 -3.89 -17.09 -21.00
C VAL A 269 -4.78 -17.27 -22.24
N GLY A 270 -4.84 -16.27 -23.12
CA GLY A 270 -5.59 -16.30 -24.39
C GLY A 270 -4.65 -16.43 -25.57
N ASN A 271 -5.22 -16.58 -26.77
CA ASN A 271 -4.45 -16.78 -27.99
C ASN A 271 -3.50 -15.59 -28.25
N ASP A 272 -2.22 -15.89 -28.42
CA ASP A 272 -1.18 -14.91 -28.68
C ASP A 272 -0.47 -15.14 -30.02
N VAL A 273 -0.01 -14.06 -30.64
CA VAL A 273 1.10 -14.10 -31.61
C VAL A 273 2.33 -13.57 -30.89
N LEU A 274 3.21 -14.45 -30.43
CA LEU A 274 4.47 -14.08 -29.78
C LEU A 274 5.60 -14.04 -30.81
N ALA A 275 6.38 -12.97 -30.79
CA ALA A 275 7.49 -12.79 -31.70
C ALA A 275 8.61 -12.02 -31.02
N GLN A 276 9.86 -12.28 -31.42
CA GLN A 276 11.03 -11.53 -30.95
C GLN A 276 10.87 -10.01 -31.12
N SER A 277 10.19 -9.57 -32.18
CA SER A 277 9.90 -8.15 -32.44
C SER A 277 9.12 -7.47 -31.30
N LYS A 278 8.32 -8.21 -30.51
CA LYS A 278 7.59 -7.66 -29.36
C LYS A 278 8.54 -7.15 -28.28
N ILE A 279 9.68 -7.81 -28.06
CA ILE A 279 10.70 -7.33 -27.10
C ILE A 279 11.35 -6.03 -27.60
N TYR A 280 11.68 -5.96 -28.89
CA TYR A 280 12.28 -4.76 -29.48
C TYR A 280 11.30 -3.57 -29.60
N ALA A 281 10.00 -3.84 -29.57
CA ALA A 281 8.94 -2.83 -29.54
C ALA A 281 8.70 -2.23 -28.14
N LEU A 282 9.22 -2.83 -27.06
CA LEU A 282 9.20 -2.22 -25.72
C LEU A 282 9.91 -0.87 -25.74
N LYS A 283 9.63 0.02 -24.77
CA LYS A 283 10.33 1.31 -24.72
C LYS A 283 11.83 1.13 -24.42
N PRO A 284 12.72 2.02 -24.89
CA PRO A 284 14.18 1.88 -24.70
C PRO A 284 14.63 1.85 -23.24
N ASP A 285 13.84 2.43 -22.34
CA ASP A 285 14.08 2.49 -20.90
C ASP A 285 13.61 1.24 -20.14
N VAL A 286 13.09 0.22 -20.84
CA VAL A 286 12.76 -1.07 -20.25
C VAL A 286 14.02 -1.96 -20.19
N PRO A 287 14.49 -2.38 -19.00
CA PRO A 287 15.74 -3.15 -18.87
C PRO A 287 15.78 -4.43 -19.71
N LEU A 288 14.65 -5.14 -19.83
CA LEU A 288 14.54 -6.35 -20.63
C LEU A 288 14.87 -6.09 -22.11
N ARG A 289 14.44 -4.95 -22.66
CA ARG A 289 14.78 -4.55 -24.04
C ARG A 289 16.24 -4.23 -24.16
N THR A 290 16.80 -3.46 -23.22
CA THR A 290 18.22 -3.11 -23.22
C THR A 290 19.08 -4.36 -23.21
N TYR A 291 18.74 -5.35 -22.38
CA TYR A 291 19.42 -6.64 -22.36
C TYR A 291 19.26 -7.41 -23.67
N ALA A 292 18.04 -7.47 -24.24
CA ALA A 292 17.77 -8.14 -25.50
C ALA A 292 18.53 -7.56 -26.70
N ALA A 293 19.00 -6.31 -26.62
CA ALA A 293 19.86 -5.70 -27.64
C ALA A 293 21.32 -6.18 -27.55
N THR A 294 21.72 -6.87 -26.48
CA THR A 294 23.10 -7.33 -26.25
C THR A 294 23.30 -8.83 -26.51
N VAL A 295 22.21 -9.56 -26.78
CA VAL A 295 22.22 -11.02 -26.95
C VAL A 295 21.44 -11.43 -28.19
N ASN A 296 21.68 -12.66 -28.66
CA ASN A 296 20.96 -13.25 -29.78
C ASN A 296 19.87 -14.20 -29.31
N GLY A 297 18.70 -14.10 -29.93
CA GLY A 297 17.55 -14.96 -29.66
C GLY A 297 16.77 -14.53 -28.42
N VAL A 298 15.60 -15.16 -28.26
CA VAL A 298 14.65 -14.89 -27.18
C VAL A 298 13.97 -16.20 -26.78
N VAL A 299 13.49 -16.29 -25.55
CA VAL A 299 12.62 -17.38 -25.12
C VAL A 299 11.19 -16.85 -25.13
N LEU A 300 10.35 -17.41 -25.99
CA LEU A 300 8.92 -17.11 -26.02
C LEU A 300 8.18 -18.17 -25.23
N VAL A 301 7.44 -17.76 -24.20
CA VAL A 301 6.65 -18.66 -23.37
C VAL A 301 5.18 -18.46 -23.72
N ALA A 302 4.59 -19.46 -24.39
CA ALA A 302 3.18 -19.52 -24.73
C ALA A 302 2.34 -20.01 -23.53
N GLY A 303 1.07 -19.59 -23.48
CA GLY A 303 0.08 -20.10 -22.56
C GLY A 303 -0.52 -21.44 -23.01
N ALA A 304 -1.60 -21.85 -22.37
CA ALA A 304 -2.32 -23.09 -22.72
C ALA A 304 -3.24 -22.95 -23.96
N SER A 305 -3.24 -21.79 -24.60
CA SER A 305 -4.11 -21.40 -25.71
C SER A 305 -3.51 -21.73 -27.09
N HIS A 306 -4.21 -21.34 -28.17
CA HIS A 306 -3.72 -21.51 -29.53
C HIS A 306 -2.77 -20.38 -29.90
N ASP A 307 -1.52 -20.50 -29.47
CA ASP A 307 -0.50 -19.47 -29.67
C ASP A 307 0.34 -19.72 -30.92
N VAL A 308 0.78 -18.63 -31.56
CA VAL A 308 1.71 -18.64 -32.70
C VAL A 308 3.03 -18.03 -32.24
N LEU A 309 4.12 -18.79 -32.37
CA LEU A 309 5.48 -18.36 -32.02
C LEU A 309 6.28 -18.05 -33.29
N ILE A 310 6.84 -16.84 -33.39
CA ILE A 310 7.59 -16.35 -34.56
C ILE A 310 9.00 -15.90 -34.14
N GLY A 311 9.98 -16.77 -34.40
CA GLY A 311 11.39 -16.54 -34.06
C GLY A 311 11.72 -16.77 -32.58
N GLY A 312 12.94 -17.21 -32.29
CA GLY A 312 13.47 -17.53 -30.95
C GLY A 312 14.95 -17.89 -30.97
#